data_AF-A0A931V909-F1
#
_entry.id   AF-A0A931V909-F1
#
_cell.length_a   1.000
_cell.length_b   1.000
_cell.length_c   1.000
_cell.angle_alpha   90.00
_cell.angle_beta   90.00
_cell.angle_gamma   90.00
#
_symmetry.space_group_name_H-M   'P 1'
#
loop_
_entity.id
_entity.type
_entity.pdbx_description
1 polymer ?
#
loop_
_entity_poly.entity_id
_entity_poly.type
_entity_poly.pdbx_seq_one_letter_code
_entity_poly.pdbx_strand_id
1 'polypeptide(L)'
;MNGRLILMAMVGSLCGGALTLAHEDADHSHQIRQIQKQEQERREHIKQQKLENAAFRESLKGMTPAERKAALAAHRQAQFEENKDFRQQQHEENLAFLKARLAKNSKLTDAQKEELINFFEEQYQESVDFRAAQHQENVAFFESIANDASLTMAQKKEAIRDHFKTQRAENKAFLQEQKSENQAERAKFKSEIDSSSETK
;
A
#
# COMPACT_ATOMS: atom_id res chain seq x y z
N MET A 1 -14.26 18.25 15.38
CA MET A 1 -15.25 18.07 14.29
C MET A 1 -14.61 17.22 13.21
N ASN A 2 -15.31 16.14 12.84
CA ASN A 2 -15.28 15.38 11.57
C ASN A 2 -13.95 14.71 11.16
N GLY A 3 -13.84 13.40 10.92
CA GLY A 3 -14.84 12.34 10.90
C GLY A 3 -14.25 11.00 10.39
N ARG A 4 -14.94 9.91 10.77
CA ARG A 4 -15.01 8.59 10.12
C ARG A 4 -13.69 7.86 9.81
N LEU A 5 -13.21 7.10 10.80
CA LEU A 5 -12.63 5.78 10.54
C LEU A 5 -13.79 4.77 10.54
N ILE A 6 -14.10 4.23 9.36
CA ILE A 6 -15.07 3.14 9.21
C ILE A 6 -14.39 1.87 9.73
N LEU A 7 -14.62 1.58 11.00
CA LEU A 7 -14.41 0.26 11.57
C LEU A 7 -15.60 -0.60 11.13
N MET A 8 -15.44 -1.39 10.07
CA MET A 8 -16.42 -2.45 9.76
C MET A 8 -16.14 -3.64 10.68
N ALA A 9 -16.68 -3.57 11.89
CA ALA A 9 -16.96 -4.75 12.69
C ALA A 9 -18.20 -5.44 12.10
N MET A 10 -18.04 -6.65 11.57
CA MET A 10 -19.18 -7.50 11.23
C MET A 10 -19.70 -8.12 12.53
N VAL A 11 -20.85 -7.63 13.00
CA VAL A 11 -21.66 -8.32 14.00
C VAL A 11 -22.62 -9.24 13.25
N GLY A 12 -22.35 -10.54 13.27
CA GLY A 12 -23.30 -11.59 12.92
C GLY A 12 -23.82 -12.24 14.19
N SER A 13 -25.07 -11.93 14.56
CA SER A 13 -25.80 -12.61 15.62
C SER A 13 -26.54 -13.80 15.04
N LEU A 14 -26.33 -15.00 15.61
CA LEU A 14 -27.37 -16.04 15.73
C LEU A 14 -26.96 -17.03 16.83
N CYS A 15 -27.70 -17.00 17.92
CA CYS A 15 -27.60 -17.89 19.06
C CYS A 15 -27.80 -19.36 18.66
N GLY A 16 -26.90 -20.24 19.11
CA GLY A 16 -27.11 -21.69 19.11
C GLY A 16 -25.82 -22.50 19.12
N GLY A 17 -25.20 -22.69 20.30
CA GLY A 17 -24.06 -23.60 20.47
C GLY A 17 -23.03 -23.10 21.48
N ALA A 18 -23.30 -23.28 22.77
CA ALA A 18 -22.34 -22.98 23.83
C ALA A 18 -21.22 -24.04 23.86
N LEU A 19 -20.30 -24.00 22.89
CA LEU A 19 -18.97 -24.62 22.94
C LEU A 19 -18.00 -24.19 21.82
N THR A 20 -18.42 -23.34 20.86
CA THR A 20 -17.55 -22.83 19.76
C THR A 20 -17.12 -21.36 19.91
N LEU A 21 -17.70 -20.60 20.84
CA LEU A 21 -17.51 -19.14 20.97
C LEU A 21 -16.07 -18.69 21.35
N ALA A 22 -15.27 -19.53 22.00
CA ALA A 22 -13.92 -19.13 22.44
C ALA A 22 -12.88 -19.07 21.31
N HIS A 23 -13.11 -19.75 20.18
CA HIS A 23 -12.14 -19.80 19.06
C HIS A 23 -12.31 -18.63 18.08
N GLU A 24 -13.54 -18.17 17.82
CA GLU A 24 -13.81 -17.04 16.92
C GLU A 24 -13.36 -15.70 17.53
N ASP A 25 -13.52 -15.52 18.84
CA ASP A 25 -13.06 -14.32 19.56
C ASP A 25 -11.53 -14.18 19.55
N ALA A 26 -10.80 -15.30 19.66
CA ALA A 26 -9.34 -15.31 19.66
C ALA A 26 -8.76 -14.94 18.29
N ASP A 27 -9.31 -15.48 17.20
CA ASP A 27 -8.84 -15.23 15.83
C ASP A 27 -9.17 -13.79 15.37
N HIS A 28 -10.33 -13.26 15.77
CA HIS A 28 -10.68 -11.86 15.53
C HIS A 28 -9.75 -10.90 16.30
N SER A 29 -9.43 -11.21 17.56
CA SER A 29 -8.49 -10.42 18.36
C SER A 29 -7.07 -10.40 17.77
N HIS A 30 -6.62 -11.53 17.22
CA HIS A 30 -5.33 -11.63 16.55
C HIS A 30 -5.28 -10.80 15.26
N GLN A 31 -6.37 -10.82 14.47
CA GLN A 31 -6.48 -9.99 13.27
C GLN A 31 -6.42 -8.49 13.60
N ILE A 32 -7.13 -8.03 14.63
CA ILE A 32 -7.11 -6.63 15.05
C ILE A 32 -5.70 -6.22 15.48
N ARG A 33 -4.99 -7.06 16.24
CA ARG A 33 -3.61 -6.80 16.66
C ARG A 33 -2.66 -6.68 15.47
N GLN A 34 -2.79 -7.56 14.46
CA GLN A 34 -1.95 -7.50 13.26
C GLN A 34 -2.18 -6.21 12.48
N ILE A 35 -3.44 -5.78 12.31
CA ILE A 35 -3.77 -4.51 11.65
C ILE A 35 -3.18 -3.32 12.42
N GLN A 36 -3.32 -3.32 13.76
CA GLN A 36 -2.77 -2.27 14.61
C GLN A 36 -1.23 -2.19 14.53
N LYS A 37 -0.55 -3.34 14.55
CA LYS A 37 0.91 -3.43 14.38
C LYS A 37 1.34 -2.78 13.06
N GLN A 38 0.72 -3.16 11.96
CA GLN A 38 1.06 -2.61 10.63
C GLN A 38 0.74 -1.12 10.51
N GLU A 39 -0.36 -0.65 11.11
CA GLU A 39 -0.64 0.77 11.19
C GLU A 39 0.43 1.53 11.96
N GLN A 40 0.92 0.97 13.06
CA GLN A 40 1.98 1.56 13.85
C GLN A 40 3.29 1.62 13.05
N GLU A 41 3.71 0.51 12.44
CA GLU A 41 4.91 0.43 11.60
C GLU A 41 4.86 1.47 10.46
N ARG A 42 3.72 1.59 9.77
CA ARG A 42 3.54 2.63 8.73
C ARG A 42 3.65 4.04 9.29
N ARG A 43 3.07 4.31 10.46
CA ARG A 43 3.14 5.64 11.08
C ARG A 43 4.57 5.99 11.50
N GLU A 44 5.29 5.03 12.05
CA GLU A 44 6.69 5.17 12.44
C GLU A 44 7.58 5.40 11.22
N HIS A 45 7.41 4.61 10.16
CA HIS A 45 8.10 4.78 8.88
C HIS A 45 7.89 6.19 8.30
N ILE A 46 6.64 6.65 8.21
CA ILE A 46 6.32 8.01 7.73
C ILE A 46 6.94 9.08 8.63
N LYS A 47 6.96 8.87 9.95
CA LYS A 47 7.57 9.83 10.89
C LYS A 47 9.08 9.90 10.69
N GLN A 48 9.74 8.75 10.54
CA GLN A 48 11.17 8.65 10.31
C GLN A 48 11.56 9.36 9.02
N GLN A 49 10.85 9.08 7.92
CA GLN A 49 11.09 9.77 6.64
C GLN A 49 10.89 11.28 6.71
N LYS A 50 9.94 11.77 7.50
CA LYS A 50 9.77 13.22 7.69
C LYS A 50 10.99 13.84 8.37
N LEU A 51 11.57 13.17 9.36
CA LEU A 51 12.77 13.61 10.07
C LEU A 51 13.99 13.59 9.15
N GLU A 52 14.19 12.50 8.41
CA GLU A 52 15.27 12.36 7.43
C GLU A 52 15.17 13.41 6.33
N ASN A 53 13.98 13.63 5.77
CA ASN A 53 13.77 14.64 4.75
C ASN A 53 13.98 16.07 5.29
N ALA A 54 13.69 16.33 6.56
CA ALA A 54 14.02 17.61 7.19
C ALA A 54 15.53 17.77 7.35
N ALA A 55 16.22 16.76 7.88
CA ALA A 55 17.68 16.77 8.04
C ALA A 55 18.42 16.90 6.70
N PHE A 56 17.94 16.21 5.67
CA PHE A 56 18.48 16.29 4.32
C PHE A 56 18.34 17.70 3.72
N ARG A 57 17.20 18.38 3.92
CA ARG A 57 17.05 19.77 3.45
C ARG A 57 18.05 20.71 4.11
N GLU A 58 18.34 20.48 5.39
CA GLU A 58 19.36 21.24 6.10
C GLU A 58 20.76 20.96 5.55
N SER A 59 21.09 19.71 5.21
CA SER A 59 22.39 19.36 4.62
C SER A 59 22.62 19.98 3.23
N LEU A 60 21.56 20.39 2.51
CA LEU A 60 21.70 21.07 1.21
C LEU A 60 22.11 22.54 1.32
N LYS A 61 22.17 23.12 2.52
CA LYS A 61 22.58 24.52 2.73
C LYS A 61 24.08 24.65 2.49
N GLY A 62 24.48 25.69 1.74
CA GLY A 62 25.89 25.94 1.41
C GLY A 62 26.47 25.09 0.28
N MET A 63 25.77 24.05 -0.19
CA MET A 63 26.18 23.27 -1.37
C MET A 63 26.08 24.09 -2.66
N THR A 64 27.02 23.86 -3.58
CA THR A 64 26.95 24.38 -4.94
C THR A 64 25.76 23.79 -5.71
N PRO A 65 25.31 24.41 -6.81
CA PRO A 65 24.22 23.85 -7.62
C PRO A 65 24.48 22.43 -8.14
N ALA A 66 25.72 22.10 -8.51
CA ALA A 66 26.10 20.78 -9.00
C ALA A 66 26.04 19.72 -7.89
N GLU A 67 26.61 20.02 -6.73
CA GLU A 67 26.56 19.14 -5.55
C GLU A 67 25.12 18.93 -5.08
N ARG A 68 24.32 20.01 -5.05
CA ARG A 68 22.89 19.92 -4.70
C ARG A 68 22.11 19.02 -5.67
N LYS A 69 22.38 19.12 -6.98
CA LYS A 69 21.74 18.24 -7.99
C LYS A 69 22.07 16.78 -7.72
N ALA A 70 23.35 16.46 -7.52
CA ALA A 70 23.80 15.10 -7.23
C ALA A 70 23.22 14.56 -5.92
N ALA A 71 23.24 15.36 -4.85
CA ALA A 71 22.69 15.00 -3.55
C ALA A 71 21.17 14.74 -3.61
N LEU A 72 20.42 15.56 -4.36
CA LEU A 72 18.99 15.36 -4.58
C LEU A 72 18.68 14.07 -5.33
N ALA A 73 19.45 13.75 -6.38
CA ALA A 73 19.29 12.51 -7.12
C ALA A 73 19.56 11.28 -6.23
N ALA A 74 20.68 11.30 -5.51
CA ALA A 74 21.06 10.22 -4.59
C ALA A 74 20.03 10.02 -3.47
N HIS A 75 19.56 11.10 -2.85
CA HIS A 75 18.56 11.03 -1.78
C HIS A 75 17.21 10.49 -2.27
N ARG A 76 16.77 10.89 -3.48
CA ARG A 76 15.54 10.36 -4.08
C ARG A 76 15.66 8.86 -4.38
N GLN A 77 16.81 8.41 -4.88
CA GLN A 77 17.04 6.99 -5.13
C GLN A 77 17.06 6.20 -3.81
N ALA A 78 17.74 6.70 -2.78
CA ALA A 78 17.78 6.05 -1.48
C ALA A 78 16.38 5.91 -0.86
N GLN A 79 15.58 6.98 -0.86
CA GLN A 79 14.20 6.93 -0.38
C GLN A 79 13.30 6.02 -1.22
N PHE A 80 13.56 5.88 -2.53
CA PHE A 80 12.83 4.93 -3.36
C PHE A 80 13.11 3.49 -2.94
N GLU A 81 14.39 3.10 -2.82
CA GLU A 81 14.78 1.75 -2.39
C GLU A 81 14.29 1.44 -0.97
N GLU A 82 14.45 2.36 -0.02
CA GLU A 82 13.95 2.19 1.35
C GLU A 82 12.44 1.95 1.39
N ASN A 83 11.68 2.72 0.60
CA ASN A 83 10.23 2.53 0.51
C ASN A 83 9.83 1.25 -0.21
N LYS A 84 10.65 0.77 -1.14
CA LYS A 84 10.45 -0.51 -1.83
C LYS A 84 10.68 -1.66 -0.85
N ASP A 85 11.79 -1.65 -0.11
CA ASP A 85 12.13 -2.64 0.90
C ASP A 85 11.07 -2.70 2.01
N PHE A 86 10.65 -1.54 2.53
CA PHE A 86 9.58 -1.48 3.52
C PHE A 86 8.27 -2.11 3.02
N ARG A 87 7.90 -1.86 1.75
CA ARG A 87 6.69 -2.44 1.15
C ARG A 87 6.82 -3.94 0.91
N GLN A 88 7.99 -4.41 0.51
CA GLN A 88 8.30 -5.83 0.36
C GLN A 88 8.14 -6.56 1.71
N GLN A 89 8.73 -6.02 2.78
CA GLN A 89 8.59 -6.59 4.11
C GLN A 89 7.11 -6.65 4.55
N GLN A 90 6.36 -5.56 4.34
CA GLN A 90 4.94 -5.53 4.67
C GLN A 90 4.14 -6.56 3.84
N HIS A 91 4.48 -6.76 2.57
CA HIS A 91 3.85 -7.78 1.73
C HIS A 91 4.13 -9.19 2.27
N GLU A 92 5.38 -9.51 2.59
CA GLU A 92 5.76 -10.82 3.15
C GLU A 92 5.03 -11.13 4.45
N GLU A 93 4.94 -10.15 5.36
CA GLU A 93 4.20 -10.30 6.62
C GLU A 93 2.70 -10.52 6.38
N ASN A 94 2.11 -9.79 5.43
CA ASN A 94 0.70 -9.95 5.06
C ASN A 94 0.41 -11.30 4.39
N LEU A 95 1.29 -11.73 3.49
CA LEU A 95 1.17 -13.01 2.79
C LEU A 95 1.28 -14.18 3.77
N ALA A 96 2.24 -14.12 4.70
CA ALA A 96 2.38 -15.12 5.75
C ALA A 96 1.12 -15.18 6.63
N PHE A 97 0.57 -14.01 7.02
CA PHE A 97 -0.67 -13.94 7.77
C PHE A 97 -1.88 -14.50 7.00
N LEU A 98 -1.98 -14.18 5.69
CA LEU A 98 -3.02 -14.71 4.81
C LEU A 98 -2.94 -16.24 4.71
N LYS A 99 -1.76 -16.79 4.42
CA LYS A 99 -1.53 -18.25 4.33
C LYS A 99 -1.89 -18.96 5.63
N ALA A 100 -1.49 -18.42 6.78
CA ALA A 100 -1.84 -18.97 8.09
C ALA A 100 -3.35 -18.99 8.35
N ARG A 101 -4.08 -17.96 7.89
CA ARG A 101 -5.54 -17.88 8.01
C ARG A 101 -6.24 -18.85 7.07
N LEU A 102 -5.81 -18.92 5.81
CA LEU A 102 -6.39 -19.83 4.81
C LEU A 102 -6.18 -21.30 5.19
N ALA A 103 -5.05 -21.65 5.81
CA ALA A 103 -4.79 -23.01 6.30
C ALA A 103 -5.83 -23.48 7.34
N LYS A 104 -6.36 -22.56 8.16
CA LYS A 104 -7.41 -22.85 9.14
C LYS A 104 -8.82 -22.79 8.57
N ASN A 105 -8.98 -22.35 7.32
CA ASN A 105 -10.29 -22.16 6.71
C ASN A 105 -10.80 -23.47 6.09
N SER A 106 -11.82 -24.06 6.72
CA SER A 106 -12.47 -25.29 6.28
C SER A 106 -13.60 -25.08 5.26
N LYS A 107 -14.00 -23.82 4.99
CA LYS A 107 -15.07 -23.48 4.04
C LYS A 107 -14.57 -23.35 2.61
N LEU A 108 -13.26 -23.21 2.42
CA LEU A 108 -12.64 -23.06 1.11
C LEU A 108 -11.94 -24.36 0.71
N THR A 109 -12.06 -24.69 -0.58
CA THR A 109 -11.21 -25.72 -1.19
C THR A 109 -9.77 -25.23 -1.31
N ASP A 110 -8.83 -26.16 -1.50
CA ASP A 110 -7.42 -25.77 -1.66
C ASP A 110 -7.20 -24.96 -2.94
N ALA A 111 -7.94 -25.24 -4.01
CA ALA A 111 -7.91 -24.45 -5.24
C ALA A 111 -8.34 -22.98 -4.99
N GLN A 112 -9.41 -22.76 -4.23
CA GLN A 112 -9.87 -21.41 -3.87
C GLN A 112 -8.91 -20.67 -2.94
N LYS A 113 -8.22 -21.38 -2.04
CA LYS A 113 -7.17 -20.78 -1.20
C LYS A 113 -6.00 -20.33 -2.04
N GLU A 114 -5.57 -21.16 -2.99
CA GLU A 114 -4.47 -20.83 -3.91
C GLU A 114 -4.83 -19.64 -4.80
N GLU A 115 -6.05 -19.59 -5.31
CA GLU A 115 -6.55 -18.46 -6.09
C GLU A 115 -6.53 -17.13 -5.30
N LEU A 116 -6.93 -17.15 -4.01
CA LEU A 116 -6.81 -15.98 -3.14
C LEU A 116 -5.36 -15.54 -2.90
N ILE A 117 -4.44 -16.50 -2.78
CA ILE A 117 -3.01 -16.22 -2.63
C ILE A 117 -2.48 -15.57 -3.91
N ASN A 118 -2.79 -16.14 -5.07
CA ASN A 118 -2.36 -15.62 -6.37
C ASN A 118 -2.91 -14.22 -6.61
N PHE A 119 -4.20 -13.98 -6.37
CA PHE A 119 -4.79 -12.65 -6.47
C PHE A 119 -4.08 -11.63 -5.57
N PHE A 120 -3.71 -12.02 -4.34
CA PHE A 120 -2.96 -11.15 -3.43
C PHE A 120 -1.55 -10.84 -3.93
N GLU A 121 -0.86 -11.82 -4.53
CA GLU A 121 0.46 -11.63 -5.14
C GLU A 121 0.39 -10.79 -6.42
N GLU A 122 -0.63 -10.96 -7.26
CA GLU A 122 -0.87 -10.15 -8.47
C GLU A 122 -1.08 -8.67 -8.11
N GLN A 123 -1.96 -8.37 -7.15
CA GLN A 123 -2.20 -7.01 -6.66
C GLN A 123 -0.92 -6.36 -6.09
N TYR A 124 -0.07 -7.16 -5.44
CA TYR A 124 1.23 -6.69 -4.99
C TYR A 124 2.15 -6.35 -6.16
N GLN A 125 2.24 -7.22 -7.16
CA GLN A 125 3.09 -7.01 -8.32
C GLN A 125 2.65 -5.77 -9.13
N GLU A 126 1.35 -5.60 -9.34
CA GLU A 126 0.79 -4.38 -9.96
C GLU A 126 1.19 -3.11 -9.20
N SER A 127 1.14 -3.17 -7.86
CA SER A 127 1.58 -2.08 -7.00
C SER A 127 3.08 -1.82 -7.11
N VAL A 128 3.91 -2.85 -7.23
CA VAL A 128 5.36 -2.72 -7.46
C VAL A 128 5.62 -2.04 -8.80
N ASP A 129 4.99 -2.51 -9.86
CA ASP A 129 5.19 -2.01 -11.22
C ASP A 129 4.72 -0.56 -11.37
N PHE A 130 3.55 -0.24 -10.82
CA PHE A 130 3.03 1.12 -10.79
C PHE A 130 3.99 2.10 -10.10
N ARG A 131 4.59 1.68 -8.98
CA ARG A 131 5.54 2.52 -8.22
C ARG A 131 6.88 2.65 -8.92
N ALA A 132 7.36 1.59 -9.58
CA ALA A 132 8.56 1.63 -10.38
C ALA A 132 8.39 2.58 -11.59
N ALA A 133 7.25 2.49 -12.28
CA ALA A 133 6.91 3.39 -13.38
C ALA A 133 6.85 4.86 -12.92
N GLN A 134 6.17 5.16 -11.81
CA GLN A 134 6.15 6.51 -11.24
C GLN A 134 7.54 7.02 -10.86
N HIS A 135 8.42 6.16 -10.35
CA HIS A 135 9.79 6.56 -10.02
C HIS A 135 10.58 6.93 -11.28
N GLN A 136 10.52 6.09 -12.32
CA GLN A 136 11.17 6.36 -13.60
C GLN A 136 10.66 7.64 -14.24
N GLU A 137 9.34 7.84 -14.26
CA GLU A 137 8.70 9.07 -14.75
C GLU A 137 9.20 10.30 -13.97
N ASN A 138 9.25 10.21 -12.64
CA ASN A 138 9.75 11.29 -11.79
C ASN A 138 11.20 11.63 -12.07
N VAL A 139 12.07 10.62 -12.20
CA VAL A 139 13.48 10.82 -12.54
C VAL A 139 13.59 11.55 -13.88
N ALA A 140 12.93 11.05 -14.92
CA ALA A 140 12.95 11.65 -16.25
C ALA A 140 12.40 13.09 -16.26
N PHE A 141 11.30 13.34 -15.53
CA PHE A 141 10.69 14.66 -15.41
C PHE A 141 11.62 15.67 -14.73
N PHE A 142 12.28 15.28 -13.62
CA PHE A 142 13.20 16.20 -12.95
C PHE A 142 14.47 16.44 -13.76
N GLU A 143 14.94 15.46 -14.52
CA GLU A 143 16.06 15.63 -15.44
C GLU A 143 15.72 16.60 -16.58
N SER A 144 14.54 16.48 -17.18
CA SER A 144 14.10 17.37 -18.26
C SER A 144 13.98 18.82 -17.78
N ILE A 145 13.31 19.06 -16.65
CA ILE A 145 13.17 20.40 -16.06
C ILE A 145 14.52 20.98 -15.62
N ALA A 146 15.44 20.16 -15.12
CA ALA A 146 16.77 20.62 -14.73
C ALA A 146 17.60 21.09 -15.94
N ASN A 147 17.51 20.36 -17.06
CA ASN A 147 18.32 20.63 -18.26
C ASN A 147 17.67 21.63 -19.23
N ASP A 148 16.40 21.97 -19.04
CA ASP A 148 15.72 22.98 -19.87
C ASP A 148 16.16 24.40 -19.49
N ALA A 149 16.98 25.01 -20.34
CA ALA A 149 17.46 26.39 -20.20
C ALA A 149 16.44 27.45 -20.65
N SER A 150 15.38 27.06 -21.37
CA SER A 150 14.34 27.97 -21.85
C SER A 150 13.34 28.37 -20.75
N LEU A 151 13.22 27.55 -19.70
CA LEU A 151 12.30 27.77 -18.60
C LEU A 151 12.89 28.69 -17.52
N THR A 152 12.13 29.72 -17.18
CA THR A 152 12.38 30.54 -15.98
C THR A 152 12.13 29.71 -14.71
N MET A 153 12.69 30.16 -13.58
CA MET A 153 12.44 29.49 -12.29
C MET A 153 10.96 29.46 -11.89
N ALA A 154 10.17 30.45 -12.30
CA ALA A 154 8.73 30.46 -12.07
C ALA A 154 8.03 29.35 -12.86
N GLN A 155 8.35 29.21 -14.15
CA GLN A 155 7.81 28.16 -15.00
C GLN A 155 8.23 26.76 -14.54
N LYS A 156 9.50 26.58 -14.11
CA LYS A 156 9.95 25.30 -13.53
C LYS A 156 9.14 24.92 -12.29
N LYS A 157 8.86 25.89 -11.40
CA LYS A 157 8.04 25.65 -10.20
C LYS A 157 6.59 25.29 -10.55
N GLU A 158 6.03 25.94 -11.56
CA GLU A 158 4.68 25.64 -12.04
C GLU A 158 4.60 24.25 -12.65
N ALA A 159 5.52 23.89 -13.55
CA ALA A 159 5.60 22.55 -14.13
C ALA A 159 5.72 21.46 -13.05
N ILE A 160 6.57 21.67 -12.03
CA ILE A 160 6.70 20.73 -10.90
C ILE A 160 5.38 20.58 -10.13
N ARG A 161 4.65 21.68 -9.93
CA ARG A 161 3.34 21.64 -9.24
C ARG A 161 2.31 20.85 -10.04
N ASP A 162 2.26 21.08 -11.35
CA ASP A 162 1.32 20.40 -12.24
C ASP A 162 1.64 18.91 -12.34
N HIS A 163 2.91 18.54 -12.45
CA HIS A 163 3.37 17.15 -12.39
C HIS A 163 2.86 16.43 -11.14
N PHE A 164 3.08 17.01 -9.96
CA PHE A 164 2.58 16.41 -8.70
C PHE A 164 1.06 16.38 -8.57
N LYS A 165 0.35 17.30 -9.24
CA LYS A 165 -1.11 17.28 -9.30
C LYS A 165 -1.60 16.10 -10.13
N THR A 166 -0.98 15.85 -11.28
CA THR A 166 -1.25 14.68 -12.14
C THR A 166 -0.96 13.39 -11.39
N GLN A 167 0.22 13.25 -10.80
CA GLN A 167 0.58 12.05 -10.03
C GLN A 167 -0.39 11.80 -8.86
N ARG A 168 -0.89 12.85 -8.20
CA ARG A 168 -1.92 12.67 -7.15
C ARG A 168 -3.23 12.12 -7.72
N ALA A 169 -3.63 12.53 -8.91
CA ALA A 169 -4.84 12.02 -9.56
C ALA A 169 -4.67 10.55 -9.97
N GLU A 170 -3.55 10.19 -10.59
CA GLU A 170 -3.21 8.81 -10.96
C GLU A 170 -3.15 7.90 -9.73
N ASN A 171 -2.48 8.34 -8.67
CA ASN A 171 -2.43 7.60 -7.41
C ASN A 171 -3.83 7.34 -6.84
N LYS A 172 -4.73 8.32 -6.95
CA LYS A 172 -6.11 8.16 -6.50
C LYS A 172 -6.87 7.16 -7.38
N ALA A 173 -6.71 7.24 -8.70
CA ALA A 173 -7.33 6.32 -9.64
C ALA A 173 -6.87 4.87 -9.40
N PHE A 174 -5.55 4.66 -9.31
CA PHE A 174 -4.96 3.35 -9.01
C PHE A 174 -5.51 2.75 -7.70
N LEU A 175 -5.59 3.54 -6.62
CA LEU A 175 -6.17 3.07 -5.36
C LEU A 175 -7.68 2.76 -5.45
N GLN A 176 -8.41 3.45 -6.34
CA GLN A 176 -9.83 3.17 -6.57
C GLN A 176 -10.03 1.88 -7.35
N GLU A 177 -9.20 1.64 -8.36
CA GLU A 177 -9.18 0.42 -9.18
C GLU A 177 -8.88 -0.82 -8.34
N GLN A 178 -7.78 -0.80 -7.58
CA GLN A 178 -7.43 -1.84 -6.62
C GLN A 178 -8.57 -2.10 -5.63
N LYS A 179 -9.24 -1.05 -5.15
CA LYS A 179 -10.38 -1.22 -4.25
C LYS A 179 -11.56 -1.92 -4.93
N SER A 180 -11.86 -1.59 -6.20
CA SER A 180 -12.92 -2.25 -6.94
C SER A 180 -12.61 -3.71 -7.25
N GLU A 181 -11.38 -4.04 -7.62
CA GLU A 181 -10.93 -5.42 -7.86
C GLU A 181 -11.07 -6.26 -6.60
N ASN A 182 -10.56 -5.75 -5.47
CA ASN A 182 -10.72 -6.39 -4.17
C ASN A 182 -12.20 -6.61 -3.77
N GLN A 183 -13.10 -5.70 -4.15
CA GLN A 183 -14.54 -5.86 -3.89
C GLN A 183 -15.16 -6.93 -4.80
N ALA A 184 -14.79 -6.94 -6.07
CA ALA A 184 -15.26 -7.92 -7.05
C ALA A 184 -14.82 -9.33 -6.64
N GLU A 185 -13.55 -9.51 -6.28
CA GLU A 185 -13.02 -10.82 -5.90
C GLU A 185 -13.68 -11.36 -4.63
N ARG A 186 -13.90 -10.49 -3.63
CA ARG A 186 -14.66 -10.85 -2.42
C ARG A 186 -16.09 -11.27 -2.74
N ALA A 187 -16.76 -10.60 -3.68
CA ALA A 187 -18.12 -10.93 -4.07
C ALA A 187 -18.18 -12.29 -4.79
N LYS A 188 -17.23 -12.55 -5.68
CA LYS A 188 -17.06 -13.84 -6.36
C LYS A 188 -16.90 -14.98 -5.37
N PHE A 189 -15.90 -14.93 -4.48
CA PHE A 189 -15.70 -15.99 -3.49
C PHE A 189 -16.89 -16.18 -2.55
N LYS A 190 -17.56 -15.09 -2.15
CA LYS A 190 -18.79 -15.21 -1.36
C LYS A 190 -19.86 -16.01 -2.11
N SER A 191 -20.07 -15.71 -3.39
CA SER A 191 -21.06 -16.43 -4.21
C SER A 191 -20.71 -17.91 -4.44
N GLU A 192 -19.43 -18.24 -4.59
CA GLU A 192 -18.96 -19.62 -4.72
C GLU A 192 -19.16 -20.43 -3.43
N ILE A 193 -18.89 -19.81 -2.27
CA ILE A 193 -19.13 -20.46 -0.97
C ILE A 193 -20.63 -20.71 -0.80
N ASP A 194 -21.47 -19.70 -1.04
CA ASP A 194 -22.93 -19.81 -0.86
C ASP A 194 -23.51 -20.88 -1.80
N SER A 195 -23.12 -20.91 -3.07
CA SER A 195 -23.58 -21.92 -4.05
C SER A 195 -23.06 -23.34 -3.76
N SER A 196 -21.84 -23.49 -3.25
CA SER A 196 -21.30 -24.80 -2.83
C SER A 196 -21.94 -25.34 -1.54
N SER A 197 -22.58 -24.47 -0.76
CA SER A 197 -23.30 -24.82 0.47
C SER A 197 -24.76 -25.25 0.22
N GLU A 198 -25.37 -24.79 -0.87
CA GLU A 198 -26.73 -25.20 -1.29
C GLU A 198 -26.77 -26.55 -2.02
N THR A 199 -25.62 -27.07 -2.45
CA THR A 199 -25.50 -28.36 -3.17
C THR A 199 -25.07 -29.54 -2.27
N LYS A 200 -25.01 -29.35 -0.95
CA LYS A 200 -24.75 -30.40 0.05
C LYS A 200 -25.98 -30.66 0.92
#